data_AF-A0A4Q3SHX9-F1
#
_entry.id   AF-A0A4Q3SHX9-F1
#
_cell.length_a   1.000
_cell.length_b   1.000
_cell.length_c   1.000
_cell.angle_alpha   90.00
_cell.angle_beta   90.00
_cell.angle_gamma   90.00
#
_symmetry.space_group_name_H-M   'P 1'
#
loop_
_entity.id
_entity.type
_entity.pdbx_description
1 polymer ?
#
loop_
_entity_poly.entity_id
_entity_poly.type
_entity_poly.pdbx_seq_one_letter_code
_entity_poly.pdbx_strand_id
1 'polypeptide(L)' 'MAQAGLIRAGIGGWTFEPWRGVFYPEGLKQADELAYASRHLKTLEINSTYYSSQKPETFAKW' A
#
# COMPACT_ATOMS: atom_id res chain seq x y z
N MET A 1 34.22 9.95 0.40
CA MET A 1 32.83 10.04 -0.10
C MET A 1 31.93 9.42 0.96
N ALA A 2 30.93 10.13 1.46
CA ALA A 2 29.97 9.53 2.38
C ALA A 2 29.17 8.44 1.64
N GLN A 3 28.93 7.30 2.29
CA GLN A 3 28.11 6.23 1.72
C GLN A 3 26.69 6.76 1.46
N ALA A 4 26.20 6.62 0.24
CA ALA A 4 24.82 6.96 -0.07
C ALA A 4 23.88 6.05 0.73
N GLY A 5 22.87 6.65 1.38
CA GLY A 5 21.85 5.94 2.13
C GLY A 5 20.86 5.19 1.23
N LEU A 6 20.09 4.26 1.82
CA LEU A 6 19.05 3.53 1.09
C LEU A 6 17.81 4.41 0.90
N ILE A 7 17.47 4.70 -0.36
CA ILE A 7 16.22 5.38 -0.72
C ILE A 7 15.12 4.34 -0.90
N ARG A 8 13.97 4.56 -0.25
CA ARG A 8 12.74 3.79 -0.49
C ARG A 8 11.69 4.72 -1.08
N ALA A 9 11.09 4.28 -2.18
CA ALA A 9 10.01 4.99 -2.86
C ALA A 9 8.74 4.13 -2.85
N GLY A 10 7.60 4.81 -2.79
CA GLY A 10 6.29 4.22 -2.61
C GLY A 10 5.18 5.23 -2.88
N ILE A 11 3.98 4.91 -2.42
CA ILE A 11 2.75 5.64 -2.71
C ILE A 11 1.96 5.93 -1.44
N GLY A 12 1.11 6.96 -1.45
CA GLY A 12 0.18 7.27 -0.36
C GLY A 12 -1.16 6.59 -0.58
N GLY A 13 -1.44 5.50 0.12
CA GLY A 13 -2.63 4.64 -0.06
C GLY A 13 -2.46 3.58 -1.16
N TRP A 14 -3.43 2.66 -1.25
CA TRP A 14 -3.44 1.59 -2.27
C TRP A 14 -4.79 1.44 -2.97
N THR A 15 -5.88 1.92 -2.38
CA THR A 15 -7.21 1.83 -2.98
C THR A 15 -7.43 2.93 -4.02
N PHE A 16 -7.04 2.65 -5.27
CA PHE A 16 -7.21 3.52 -6.42
C PHE A 16 -7.95 2.78 -7.54
N GLU A 17 -9.24 3.10 -7.75
CA GLU A 17 -10.05 2.46 -8.80
C GLU A 17 -9.41 2.54 -10.20
N PRO A 18 -8.83 3.68 -10.65
CA PRO A 18 -8.23 3.77 -11.98
C PRO A 18 -7.02 2.85 -12.20
N TRP A 19 -6.48 2.23 -11.15
CA TRP A 19 -5.34 1.33 -11.23
C TRP A 19 -5.73 -0.11 -11.52
N ARG A 20 -7.02 -0.44 -11.42
CA ARG A 20 -7.56 -1.77 -11.76
C ARG A 20 -7.50 -1.97 -13.27
N GLY A 21 -6.82 -3.04 -13.69
CA GLY A 21 -6.53 -3.32 -15.11
C GLY A 21 -5.28 -2.62 -15.65
N VAL A 22 -4.59 -1.80 -14.84
CA VAL A 22 -3.35 -1.11 -15.24
C VAL A 22 -2.18 -1.54 -14.36
N PHE A 23 -2.32 -1.37 -13.04
CA PHE A 23 -1.35 -1.82 -12.05
C PHE A 23 -1.83 -3.08 -11.33
N TYR A 24 -3.12 -3.13 -10.98
CA TYR A 24 -3.75 -4.33 -10.43
C TYR A 24 -4.24 -5.24 -11.56
N PRO A 25 -3.92 -6.55 -11.53
CA PRO A 25 -4.37 -7.48 -12.55
C PRO A 25 -5.91 -7.62 -12.54
N GLU A 26 -6.47 -7.97 -13.69
CA GLU A 26 -7.90 -8.24 -13.80
C GLU A 26 -8.34 -9.35 -12.84
N GLY A 27 -9.51 -9.17 -12.23
CA GLY A 27 -10.07 -10.14 -11.28
C GLY A 27 -9.44 -10.13 -9.89
N LEU A 28 -8.43 -9.29 -9.61
CA LEU A 28 -7.93 -9.10 -8.25
C LEU A 28 -9.06 -8.57 -7.35
N LYS A 29 -9.32 -9.24 -6.23
CA LYS A 29 -10.29 -8.74 -5.25
C LYS A 29 -9.73 -7.47 -4.61
N GLN A 30 -10.59 -6.46 -4.43
CA GLN A 30 -10.19 -5.21 -3.77
C GLN A 30 -9.54 -5.43 -2.40
N ALA A 31 -10.01 -6.41 -1.63
CA ALA A 31 -9.44 -6.77 -0.33
C ALA A 31 -7.97 -7.23 -0.41
N ASP A 32 -7.53 -7.72 -1.56
CA ASP A 32 -6.18 -8.22 -1.80
C ASP A 32 -5.26 -7.14 -2.44
N GLU A 33 -5.76 -5.94 -2.72
CA GLU A 33 -4.98 -4.84 -3.35
C GLU A 33 -3.76 -4.44 -2.51
N LEU A 34 -3.88 -4.41 -1.18
CA LEU A 34 -2.75 -4.12 -0.28
C LEU A 34 -1.69 -5.21 -0.35
N ALA A 35 -2.11 -6.47 -0.28
CA ALA A 35 -1.21 -7.61 -0.39
C ALA A 35 -0.45 -7.57 -1.73
N TYR A 36 -1.15 -7.29 -2.83
CA TYR A 36 -0.53 -7.10 -4.13
C TYR A 36 0.45 -5.92 -4.16
N ALA A 37 0.01 -4.72 -3.75
CA ALA A 37 0.84 -3.52 -3.82
C ALA A 37 2.11 -3.63 -2.96
N SER A 38 2.01 -4.26 -1.77
CA SER A 38 3.15 -4.50 -0.86
C SER A 38 4.25 -5.41 -1.43
N ARG A 39 3.93 -6.21 -2.46
CA ARG A 39 4.89 -7.07 -3.16
C ARG A 39 5.58 -6.36 -4.33
N HIS A 40 5.01 -5.26 -4.80
CA HIS A 40 5.51 -4.49 -5.95
C HIS A 40 6.19 -3.17 -5.55
N LEU A 41 5.83 -2.60 -4.40
CA LEU A 41 6.36 -1.34 -3.89
C LEU A 41 7.15 -1.55 -2.60
N LYS A 42 8.13 -0.67 -2.34
CA LYS A 42 8.98 -0.77 -1.14
C LYS A 42 8.35 -0.14 0.09
N THR A 43 7.45 0.82 -0.10
CA THR A 43 6.73 1.51 0.97
C THR A 43 5.32 1.85 0.51
N LEU A 44 4.38 1.87 1.46
CA LEU A 44 3.05 2.43 1.32
C LEU A 44 2.76 3.29 2.54
N GLU A 45 2.16 4.45 2.33
CA GLU A 45 1.79 5.39 3.38
C GLU A 45 0.27 5.32 3.63
N ILE A 46 -0.14 5.46 4.89
CA ILE A 46 -1.52 5.26 5.34
C ILE A 46 -1.96 6.48 6.13
N ASN A 47 -2.98 7.20 5.62
CA ASN A 47 -3.54 8.38 6.28
C ASN A 47 -4.83 8.12 7.07
N SER A 48 -5.45 6.95 6.96
CA SER A 48 -6.74 6.68 7.63
C SER A 48 -6.65 6.81 9.15
N THR A 49 -5.48 6.52 9.73
CA THR A 49 -5.21 6.62 11.17
C THR A 49 -5.19 8.05 11.69
N TYR A 50 -5.06 9.05 10.82
CA TYR A 50 -5.20 10.46 11.18
C TYR A 50 -6.63 10.79 11.64
N TYR A 51 -7.63 10.19 11.01
CA TYR A 51 -9.04 10.46 11.30
C TYR A 51 -9.57 9.64 12.48
N SER A 52 -9.11 8.39 12.61
CA SER A 52 -9.38 7.54 13.78
C SER A 52 -8.47 6.31 13.78
N SER A 53 -8.19 5.78 14.97
CA SER A 53 -7.51 4.49 15.08
C SER A 53 -8.36 3.36 14.51
N GLN A 54 -7.72 2.44 13.79
CA GLN A 54 -8.37 1.22 13.35
C GLN A 54 -8.45 0.22 14.51
N LYS A 55 -9.35 -0.75 14.41
CA LYS A 55 -9.36 -1.86 15.37
C LYS A 55 -8.08 -2.70 15.20
N PRO A 56 -7.56 -3.32 16.27
CA PRO A 56 -6.39 -4.20 16.17
C PRO A 56 -6.51 -5.27 15.08
N GLU A 57 -7.71 -5.82 14.87
CA GLU A 57 -7.95 -6.86 13.86
C GLU A 57 -7.86 -6.31 12.43
N THR A 58 -8.08 -5.02 12.22
CA THR A 58 -7.88 -4.36 10.93
C THR A 58 -6.39 -4.21 10.65
N PHE A 59 -5.61 -3.74 11.62
CA PHE A 59 -4.16 -3.63 11.48
C PHE A 59 -3.50 -4.98 11.21
N ALA A 60 -3.97 -6.05 11.86
CA ALA A 60 -3.43 -7.40 11.65
C ALA A 60 -3.75 -8.01 10.27
N LYS A 61 -4.73 -7.46 9.55
CA LYS A 61 -5.11 -7.91 8.19
C LYS A 61 -4.37 -7.16 7.08
N TRP A 62 -3.69 -6.06 7.42
CA TRP A 62 -2.86 -5.31 6.49
C TRP A 62 -1.55 -6.05 6.19
#